data_AF-A0A5S4YTR1-F1
#
_entry.id   AF-A0A5S4YTR1-F1
#
_cell.length_a   1.000
_cell.length_b   1.000
_cell.length_c   1.000
_cell.angle_alpha   90.00
_cell.angle_beta   90.00
_cell.angle_gamma   90.00
#
_symmetry.space_group_name_H-M   'P 1'
#
loop_
_entity.id
_entity.type
_entity.pdbx_description
1 polymer ?
#
loop_
_entity_poly.entity_id
_entity_poly.type
_entity_poly.pdbx_seq_one_letter_code
_entity_poly.pdbx_strand_id
1 'polypeptide(L)'
;MVFLSIAYRFLTNFAFLAMVYFSLNFMEKYPNRAMLAILVLIYSAMRAASTLRSFYFFQKIEKLETETRRLQGPINDGSGGTSARKQVVMDVARLRRDGELKSYMDLLFLALIVLLCVANIMRQ
;
A
#
# COMPACT_ATOMS: atom_id res chain seq x y z
N MET A 1 8.38 -8.01 15.68
CA MET A 1 7.15 -7.17 15.56
C MET A 1 6.70 -6.95 14.11
N VAL A 2 7.59 -6.87 13.11
CA VAL A 2 7.24 -6.65 11.69
C VAL A 2 6.36 -7.77 11.12
N PHE A 3 6.69 -9.03 11.41
CA PHE A 3 5.94 -10.20 10.91
C PHE A 3 4.47 -10.20 11.35
N LEU A 4 4.18 -9.81 12.59
CA LEU A 4 2.81 -9.72 13.11
C LEU A 4 2.02 -8.60 12.41
N SER A 5 2.68 -7.48 12.08
CA SER A 5 2.06 -6.38 11.34
C SER A 5 1.72 -6.76 9.89
N ILE A 6 2.60 -7.55 9.27
CA ILE A 6 2.39 -8.12 7.93
C ILE A 6 1.23 -9.11 7.96
N ALA A 7 1.25 -10.06 8.90
CA ALA A 7 0.20 -11.07 9.04
C ALA A 7 -1.16 -10.42 9.33
N TYR A 8 -1.22 -9.43 10.22
CA TYR A 8 -2.44 -8.69 10.51
C TYR A 8 -3.02 -7.99 9.27
N ARG A 9 -2.17 -7.32 8.48
CA ARG A 9 -2.64 -6.62 7.28
C ARG A 9 -3.01 -7.55 6.15
N PHE A 10 -2.33 -8.68 6.03
CA PHE A 10 -2.73 -9.75 5.13
C PHE A 10 -4.11 -10.28 5.52
N LEU A 11 -4.32 -10.58 6.80
CA LEU A 11 -5.57 -11.16 7.28
C LEU A 11 -6.75 -10.18 7.15
N THR A 12 -6.56 -8.89 7.43
CA THR A 12 -7.63 -7.89 7.27
C THR A 12 -7.99 -7.67 5.80
N ASN A 13 -7.00 -7.62 4.90
CA ASN A 13 -7.26 -7.52 3.47
C ASN A 13 -7.90 -8.78 2.89
N PHE A 14 -7.48 -9.95 3.35
CA PHE A 14 -8.11 -11.22 2.99
C PHE A 14 -9.56 -11.30 3.49
N ALA A 15 -9.82 -10.89 4.73
CA ALA A 15 -11.17 -10.83 5.27
C ALA A 15 -12.07 -9.87 4.47
N PHE A 16 -11.54 -8.73 4.04
CA PHE A 16 -12.27 -7.80 3.18
C PHE A 16 -12.60 -8.42 1.81
N LEU A 17 -11.63 -9.07 1.17
CA LEU A 17 -11.85 -9.82 -0.08
C LEU A 17 -12.93 -10.91 0.10
N ALA A 18 -12.85 -11.70 1.18
CA ALA A 18 -13.82 -12.74 1.48
C ALA A 18 -15.23 -12.16 1.69
N MET A 19 -15.35 -11.07 2.44
CA MET A 19 -16.63 -10.39 2.66
C MET A 19 -17.24 -9.94 1.33
N VAL A 20 -16.48 -9.28 0.46
CA VAL A 20 -16.97 -8.86 -0.87
C VAL A 20 -17.40 -10.06 -1.70
N TYR A 21 -16.61 -11.14 -1.71
CA TYR A 21 -16.93 -12.37 -2.42
C TYR A 21 -18.25 -12.98 -1.97
N PHE A 22 -18.43 -13.17 -0.66
CA PHE A 22 -19.66 -13.73 -0.13
C PHE A 22 -20.85 -12.81 -0.38
N SER A 23 -20.71 -11.50 -0.18
CA SER A 23 -21.81 -10.55 -0.44
C SER A 23 -22.25 -10.55 -1.90
N LEU A 24 -21.31 -10.57 -2.86
CA LEU A 24 -21.65 -10.62 -4.27
C LEU A 24 -22.28 -11.95 -4.69
N ASN A 25 -21.86 -13.06 -4.06
CA ASN A 25 -22.37 -14.40 -4.37
C ASN A 25 -23.75 -14.67 -3.74
N PHE A 26 -24.06 -14.09 -2.58
CA PHE A 26 -25.37 -14.24 -1.92
C PHE A 26 -26.50 -13.43 -2.57
N MET A 27 -26.18 -12.43 -3.39
CA MET A 27 -27.21 -11.65 -4.08
C MET A 27 -27.62 -12.29 -5.41
N GLU A 28 -28.81 -12.85 -5.41
CA GLU A 28 -29.42 -13.44 -6.60
C GLU A 28 -29.92 -12.38 -7.59
N LYS A 29 -30.35 -11.20 -7.10
CA LYS A 29 -30.82 -10.11 -7.96
C LYS A 29 -29.65 -9.35 -8.57
N TYR A 30 -29.52 -9.42 -9.90
CA TYR A 30 -28.52 -8.69 -10.68
C TYR A 30 -28.41 -7.19 -10.34
N PRO A 31 -29.49 -6.38 -10.29
CA PRO A 31 -29.36 -4.94 -10.04
C PRO A 31 -28.73 -4.64 -8.66
N ASN A 32 -29.06 -5.43 -7.64
CA ASN A 32 -28.51 -5.28 -6.30
C ASN A 32 -27.02 -5.67 -6.27
N ARG A 33 -26.67 -6.77 -6.95
CA ARG A 33 -25.29 -7.24 -7.10
C ARG A 33 -24.43 -6.20 -7.82
N ALA A 34 -24.93 -5.64 -8.92
CA ALA A 34 -24.24 -4.62 -9.70
C ALA A 34 -24.03 -3.33 -8.91
N MET A 35 -25.05 -2.85 -8.17
CA MET A 35 -24.93 -1.66 -7.33
C MET A 35 -23.84 -1.83 -6.26
N LEU A 36 -23.81 -2.98 -5.57
CA LEU A 36 -22.78 -3.25 -4.57
C LEU A 36 -21.39 -3.41 -5.19
N ALA A 37 -21.27 -4.05 -6.35
CA ALA A 37 -19.99 -4.13 -7.07
C ALA A 37 -19.46 -2.74 -7.43
N ILE A 38 -20.32 -1.82 -7.91
CA ILE A 38 -19.93 -0.44 -8.22
C ILE A 38 -19.46 0.31 -6.97
N LEU A 39 -20.19 0.19 -5.85
CA LEU A 39 -19.79 0.81 -4.58
C LEU A 39 -18.42 0.31 -4.09
N VAL A 40 -18.19 -1.00 -4.19
CA VAL A 40 -16.91 -1.62 -3.83
C VAL A 40 -15.79 -1.16 -4.77
N LEU A 41 -16.06 -0.98 -6.08
CA LEU A 41 -15.10 -0.44 -7.03
C LEU A 41 -14.72 1.01 -6.69
N ILE A 42 -15.67 1.86 -6.35
CA ILE A 42 -15.41 3.25 -5.94
C ILE A 42 -14.56 3.29 -4.66
N TYR A 43 -14.93 2.48 -3.67
CA TYR A 43 -14.14 2.35 -2.43
C TYR A 43 -12.70 1.89 -2.71
N SER A 44 -12.55 0.87 -3.56
CA SER A 44 -11.25 0.34 -3.96
C SER A 44 -10.42 1.41 -4.69
N ALA A 45 -11.02 2.19 -5.59
CA ALA A 45 -10.33 3.28 -6.28
C ALA A 45 -9.82 4.37 -5.31
N MET A 46 -10.64 4.79 -4.34
CA MET A 46 -10.23 5.77 -3.32
C MET A 46 -9.08 5.26 -2.45
N ARG A 47 -9.13 3.98 -2.08
CA ARG A 47 -8.10 3.33 -1.26
C ARG A 47 -6.80 3.11 -2.04
N ALA A 48 -6.87 2.79 -3.34
CA ALA A 48 -5.71 2.74 -4.23
C ALA A 48 -5.04 4.12 -4.38
N ALA A 49 -5.83 5.19 -4.57
CA ALA A 49 -5.28 6.55 -4.68
C ALA A 49 -4.54 6.98 -3.41
N SER A 50 -5.07 6.61 -2.24
CA SER A 50 -4.47 6.94 -0.94
C SER A 50 -3.15 6.20 -0.69
N THR A 51 -3.07 4.92 -1.09
CA THR A 51 -1.84 4.13 -1.00
C THR A 51 -0.78 4.59 -2.00
N LEU A 52 -1.16 4.92 -3.23
CA LEU A 52 -0.27 5.50 -4.23
C LEU A 52 0.32 6.84 -3.80
N ARG A 53 -0.49 7.74 -3.21
CA ARG A 53 0.00 9.02 -2.67
C ARG A 53 1.10 8.82 -1.62
N SER A 54 0.95 7.80 -0.78
CA SER A 54 1.95 7.46 0.24
C SER A 54 3.25 6.96 -0.39
N PHE A 55 3.18 6.14 -1.45
CA PHE A 55 4.36 5.72 -2.22
C PHE A 55 5.12 6.88 -2.86
N TYR A 56 4.42 7.82 -3.51
CA TYR A 56 5.04 8.99 -4.12
C TYR A 56 5.78 9.86 -3.08
N PHE A 57 5.25 9.94 -1.86
CA PHE A 57 5.92 10.64 -0.76
C PHE A 57 7.23 9.97 -0.36
N PHE A 58 7.26 8.63 -0.24
CA PHE A 58 8.48 7.88 0.07
C PHE A 58 9.54 7.98 -1.03
N GLN A 59 9.14 7.94 -2.31
CA GLN A 59 10.06 8.13 -3.44
C GLN A 59 10.67 9.55 -3.49
N LYS A 60 9.88 10.58 -3.15
CA LYS A 60 10.41 11.94 -3.03
C LYS A 60 11.44 12.02 -1.91
N ILE A 61 11.21 11.39 -0.76
CA ILE A 61 12.18 11.33 0.34
C ILE A 61 13.47 10.65 -0.12
N GLU A 62 13.39 9.53 -0.84
CA GLU A 62 14.59 8.85 -1.39
C GLU A 62 15.42 9.76 -2.29
N LYS A 63 14.75 10.50 -3.17
CA LYS A 63 15.41 11.42 -4.10
C LYS A 63 16.12 12.55 -3.33
N LEU A 64 15.44 13.12 -2.33
CA LEU A 64 16.01 14.16 -1.46
C LEU A 64 17.16 13.63 -0.59
N GLU A 65 17.07 12.40 -0.10
CA GLU A 65 18.13 11.73 0.67
C GLU A 65 19.37 11.50 -0.20
N THR A 66 19.17 11.04 -1.43
CA THR A 66 20.25 10.81 -2.41
C THR A 66 20.93 12.11 -2.81
N GLU A 67 20.15 13.17 -3.04
CA GLU A 67 20.65 14.52 -3.33
C GLU A 67 21.42 15.08 -2.13
N THR A 68 20.90 14.94 -0.91
CA THR A 68 21.57 15.37 0.33
C THR A 68 22.87 14.59 0.58
N ARG A 69 22.90 13.28 0.32
CA ARG A 69 24.11 12.44 0.45
C ARG A 69 25.19 12.84 -0.56
N ARG A 70 24.80 13.23 -1.78
CA ARG A 70 25.72 13.77 -2.80
C ARG A 70 26.26 15.15 -2.43
N LEU A 71 25.42 16.00 -1.85
CA LEU A 71 25.79 17.34 -1.36
C LEU A 71 26.64 17.30 -0.08
N GLN A 72 26.59 16.22 0.71
CA GLN A 72 27.39 16.06 1.94
C GLN A 72 28.79 15.47 1.71
N GLY A 73 29.05 14.86 0.55
CA GLY A 73 30.38 14.35 0.18
C GLY A 73 31.51 15.38 0.32
N PRO A 74 31.30 16.67 0.00
CA PRO A 74 32.30 17.72 0.16
C PRO A 74 32.33 18.43 1.55
N ILE A 75 31.39 18.18 2.47
CA ILE A 75 31.20 18.99 3.71
C ILE A 75 31.66 18.24 4.99
N ASN A 76 32.16 17.01 4.86
CA ASN A 76 32.22 16.02 5.96
C ASN A 76 33.51 16.03 6.83
N ASP A 77 34.26 17.13 6.93
CA ASP A 77 35.44 17.22 7.81
C ASP A 77 35.11 17.52 9.31
N GLY A 78 33.83 17.57 9.71
CA GLY A 78 33.40 17.87 11.09
C GLY A 78 32.90 16.66 11.89
N SER A 79 33.64 16.27 12.93
CA SER A 79 33.64 14.97 13.65
C SER A 79 32.53 14.68 14.69
N GLY A 80 31.37 15.36 14.69
CA GLY A 80 30.39 15.21 15.80
C GLY A 80 29.05 14.51 15.49
N GLY A 81 28.50 14.68 14.28
CA GLY A 81 27.08 14.37 13.99
C GLY A 81 26.81 13.15 13.12
N THR A 82 27.86 12.45 12.68
CA THR A 82 27.81 11.51 11.54
C THR A 82 27.25 10.13 11.87
N SER A 83 27.49 9.56 13.05
CA SER A 83 26.96 8.22 13.39
C SER A 83 25.45 8.22 13.67
N ALA A 84 24.95 9.21 14.41
CA ALA A 84 23.51 9.36 14.66
C ALA A 84 22.75 9.66 13.36
N ARG A 85 23.31 10.51 12.47
CA ARG A 85 22.70 10.82 11.18
C ARG A 85 22.72 9.62 10.21
N LYS A 86 23.80 8.81 10.21
CA LYS A 86 23.86 7.54 9.44
C LYS A 86 22.84 6.52 9.95
N GLN A 87 22.64 6.45 11.26
CA GLN A 87 21.65 5.54 11.86
C GLN A 87 20.22 5.94 11.51
N VAL A 88 19.89 7.24 11.56
CA VAL A 88 18.59 7.77 11.11
C VAL A 88 18.35 7.46 9.63
N VAL A 89 19.36 7.62 8.78
CA VAL A 89 19.27 7.26 7.35
C VAL A 89 18.99 5.76 7.15
N MET A 90 19.69 4.89 7.88
CA MET A 90 19.44 3.45 7.83
C MET A 90 18.04 3.07 8.33
N ASP A 91 17.55 3.74 9.36
CA ASP A 91 16.22 3.49 9.92
C ASP A 91 15.11 3.98 8.97
N VAL A 92 15.28 5.13 8.31
CA VAL A 92 14.36 5.61 7.26
C VAL A 92 14.35 4.65 6.06
N ALA A 93 15.51 4.15 5.63
CA ALA A 93 15.62 3.18 4.54
C ALA A 93 14.95 1.83 4.86
N ARG A 94 14.99 1.40 6.13
CA ARG A 94 14.26 0.20 6.59
C ARG A 94 12.76 0.46 6.66
N LEU A 95 12.35 1.57 7.27
CA LEU A 95 10.93 1.94 7.41
C LEU A 95 10.25 2.09 6.05
N ARG A 96 11.00 2.57 5.05
CA ARG A 96 10.55 2.64 3.67
C ARG A 96 10.35 1.27 3.04
N ARG A 97 11.34 0.36 3.10
CA ARG A 97 11.19 -0.99 2.54
C ARG A 97 10.01 -1.74 3.15
N ASP A 98 9.82 -1.60 4.47
CA ASP A 98 8.66 -2.18 5.15
C ASP A 98 7.35 -1.53 4.69
N GLY A 99 7.34 -0.21 4.49
CA GLY A 99 6.19 0.53 3.95
C GLY A 99 5.84 0.13 2.51
N GLU A 100 6.85 -0.05 1.65
CA GLU A 100 6.69 -0.47 0.26
C GLU A 100 6.08 -1.87 0.18
N LEU A 101 6.64 -2.85 0.90
CA LEU A 101 6.12 -4.20 0.96
C LEU A 101 4.65 -4.23 1.42
N LYS A 102 4.34 -3.43 2.45
CA LYS A 102 3.01 -3.35 3.05
C LYS A 102 1.97 -2.75 2.10
N SER A 103 2.41 -1.80 1.27
CA SER A 103 1.55 -1.13 0.31
C SER A 103 1.40 -1.97 -0.98
N TYR A 104 2.42 -2.71 -1.42
CA TYR A 104 2.27 -3.72 -2.48
C TYR A 104 1.23 -4.79 -2.14
N MET A 105 1.24 -5.30 -0.91
CA MET A 105 0.21 -6.25 -0.47
C MET A 105 -1.20 -5.65 -0.57
N ASP A 106 -1.39 -4.40 -0.15
CA ASP A 106 -2.71 -3.74 -0.24
C ASP A 106 -3.18 -3.60 -1.70
N LEU A 107 -2.28 -3.20 -2.61
CA LEU A 107 -2.58 -3.08 -4.03
C LEU A 107 -2.94 -4.43 -4.67
N LEU A 108 -2.25 -5.52 -4.31
CA LEU A 108 -2.57 -6.86 -4.81
C LEU A 108 -3.98 -7.29 -4.41
N PHE A 109 -4.35 -7.12 -3.14
CA PHE A 109 -5.70 -7.45 -2.68
C PHE A 109 -6.76 -6.57 -3.31
N LEU A 110 -6.50 -5.26 -3.46
CA LEU A 110 -7.41 -4.37 -4.18
C LEU A 110 -7.60 -4.79 -5.65
N ALA A 111 -6.53 -5.17 -6.34
CA ALA A 111 -6.61 -5.64 -7.72
C ALA A 111 -7.47 -6.92 -7.83
N LEU A 112 -7.31 -7.86 -6.91
CA LEU A 112 -8.15 -9.06 -6.84
C LEU A 112 -9.63 -8.73 -6.60
N ILE A 113 -9.93 -7.76 -5.73
CA ILE A 113 -11.30 -7.29 -5.48
C ILE A 113 -11.90 -6.66 -6.73
N VAL A 114 -11.13 -5.81 -7.43
CA VAL A 114 -11.57 -5.21 -8.69
C VAL A 114 -11.87 -6.29 -9.74
N LEU A 115 -10.97 -7.26 -9.92
CA LEU A 115 -11.18 -8.38 -10.85
C LEU A 115 -12.43 -9.18 -10.48
N LEU A 116 -12.67 -9.43 -9.19
CA LEU A 116 -13.84 -10.14 -8.71
C LEU A 116 -15.14 -9.38 -8.98
N CYS A 117 -15.15 -8.06 -8.74
CA CYS A 117 -16.29 -7.20 -9.06
C CYS A 117 -16.59 -7.21 -10.56
N VAL A 118 -15.56 -7.01 -11.40
CA VAL A 118 -15.71 -7.03 -12.87
C VAL A 118 -16.19 -8.40 -13.36
N ALA A 119 -15.59 -9.49 -12.87
CA ALA A 119 -16.00 -10.84 -13.24
C ALA A 119 -17.46 -11.13 -12.89
N ASN A 120 -17.95 -10.68 -11.73
CA ASN A 120 -19.35 -10.86 -11.32
C ASN A 120 -20.34 -9.97 -12.09
N ILE A 121 -19.89 -8.79 -12.55
CA ILE A 121 -20.68 -7.95 -13.45
C ILE A 121 -20.80 -8.62 -14.83
N MET A 122 -19.69 -9.15 -15.35
CA MET A 122 -19.62 -9.81 -16.67
C MET A 122 -20.27 -11.21 -16.70
N ARG A 123 -20.33 -11.93 -15.57
CA ARG A 123 -21.00 -13.22 -15.41
C ARG A 123 -22.53 -13.09 -15.37
N GLN A 124 -23.06 -12.17 -16.16
CA GLN A 124 -24.50 -11.95 -16.31
C GLN A 124 -25.06 -12.89 -17.38
#